data_AF-A0A645FXT4-F1
#
_entry.id   AF-A0A645FXT4-F1
#
_cell.length_a   1.000
_cell.length_b   1.000
_cell.length_c   1.000
_cell.angle_alpha   90.00
_cell.angle_beta   90.00
_cell.angle_gamma   90.00
#
_symmetry.space_group_name_H-M   'P 1'
#
loop_
_entity.id
_entity.type
_entity.pdbx_description
1 polymer ?
#
loop_
_entity_poly.entity_id
_entity_poly.type
_entity_poly.pdbx_seq_one_letter_code
_entity_poly.pdbx_strand_id
1 'polypeptide(L)'
;MDVCPNRANLSVVVPTRAMAQIVHLDALCNECGNCASFCPYDSAPYRDKFTLFHNLADFEDSRNPGFVLLDAAAQTVQVRLEGGVVLRADLRDEASPLPSGLHELMETLCINHPHLFA
;
A
#
# COMPACT_ATOMS: atom_id res chain seq x y z
N MET A 1 9.74 11.62 6.40
CA MET A 1 9.60 10.17 6.67
C MET A 1 10.56 9.68 7.76
N ASP A 2 11.24 10.60 8.45
CA ASP A 2 12.40 10.24 9.27
C ASP A 2 12.07 9.89 10.73
N VAL A 3 10.78 9.89 11.09
CA VAL A 3 10.32 9.63 12.46
C VAL A 3 10.00 8.16 12.72
N CYS A 4 9.79 7.37 11.67
CA CYS A 4 9.47 5.95 11.79
C CYS A 4 10.78 5.16 11.97
N PRO A 5 11.01 4.55 13.15
CA PRO A 5 12.26 3.83 13.41
C PRO A 5 12.43 2.61 12.49
N ASN A 6 11.32 2.01 12.07
CA ASN A 6 11.31 0.83 11.22
C ASN A 6 11.21 1.14 9.72
N ARG A 7 11.16 2.44 9.35
CA ARG A 7 10.99 2.89 7.95
C ARG A 7 9.78 2.26 7.25
N ALA A 8 8.70 2.04 7.99
CA ALA A 8 7.45 1.42 7.52
C ALA A 8 6.57 2.34 6.65
N ASN A 9 7.03 3.53 6.33
CA ASN A 9 6.35 4.40 5.37
C ASN A 9 7.29 4.55 4.18
N LEU A 10 6.79 4.27 2.97
CA LEU A 10 7.52 4.40 1.72
C LEU A 10 6.95 5.52 0.87
N SER A 11 7.83 6.38 0.33
CA SER A 11 7.45 7.41 -0.64
C SER A 11 7.61 6.84 -2.04
N VAL A 12 6.49 6.72 -2.77
CA VAL A 12 6.43 6.12 -4.10
C VAL A 12 6.15 7.22 -5.12
N VAL A 13 7.05 7.38 -6.09
CA VAL A 13 6.85 8.30 -7.22
C VAL A 13 6.08 7.56 -8.30
N VAL A 14 4.84 8.00 -8.56
CA VAL A 14 4.01 7.46 -9.63
C VAL A 14 4.07 8.44 -10.81
N PRO A 15 4.46 8.02 -12.04
CA PRO A 15 4.72 8.93 -13.16
C PRO A 15 3.56 9.87 -13.52
N THR A 16 2.33 9.41 -13.33
CA THR A 16 1.08 10.13 -13.63
C THR A 16 0.66 11.10 -12.53
N ARG A 17 1.40 11.16 -11.41
CA ARG A 17 1.05 11.95 -10.22
C ARG A 17 2.05 13.08 -9.99
N ALA A 18 1.52 14.27 -9.69
CA ALA A 18 2.34 15.45 -9.40
C ALA A 18 3.09 15.35 -8.06
N MET A 19 2.60 14.53 -7.13
CA MET A 19 3.20 14.33 -5.80
C MET A 19 3.45 12.85 -5.55
N ALA A 20 4.51 12.56 -4.80
CA ALA A 20 4.80 11.21 -4.36
C ALA A 20 3.71 10.73 -3.38
N GLN A 21 3.34 9.47 -3.53
CA GLN A 21 2.35 8.81 -2.70
C GLN A 21 3.03 8.15 -1.50
N ILE A 22 2.41 8.26 -0.33
CA ILE A 22 2.90 7.58 0.87
C ILE A 22 2.16 6.25 1.01
N VAL A 23 2.92 5.17 1.01
CA VAL A 23 2.43 3.80 1.21
C VAL A 23 2.93 3.30 2.56
N HIS A 24 2.03 2.76 3.36
CA HIS A 24 2.37 2.11 4.63
C HIS A 24 2.74 0.64 4.37
N LEU A 25 3.81 0.15 4.98
CA LEU A 25 4.29 -1.23 4.87
C LEU A 25 3.98 -1.95 6.17
N ASP A 26 2.94 -2.78 6.16
CA ASP A 26 2.39 -3.39 7.39
C ASP A 26 3.44 -4.24 8.12
N ALA A 27 4.14 -5.10 7.36
CA ALA A 27 5.14 -6.02 7.90
C ALA A 27 6.36 -5.34 8.56
N LEU A 28 6.58 -4.04 8.32
CA LEU A 28 7.64 -3.27 8.98
C LEU A 28 7.13 -2.47 10.17
N CYS A 29 5.82 -2.29 10.30
CA CYS A 29 5.23 -1.52 11.37
C CYS A 29 5.17 -2.34 12.66
N ASN A 30 5.49 -1.70 13.78
CA ASN A 30 5.30 -2.27 15.12
C ASN A 30 4.33 -1.43 15.96
N GLU A 31 3.53 -0.60 15.30
CA GLU A 31 2.57 0.31 15.93
C GLU A 31 3.14 1.22 17.03
N CYS A 32 4.43 1.57 16.97
CA CYS A 32 5.08 2.44 17.96
C CYS A 32 4.48 3.86 18.06
N GLY A 33 3.62 4.26 17.12
CA GLY A 33 2.89 5.54 17.19
C GLY A 33 3.70 6.79 16.81
N ASN A 34 5.00 6.65 16.49
CA ASN A 34 5.84 7.79 16.11
C ASN A 34 5.29 8.54 14.89
N CYS A 35 4.80 7.82 13.89
CA CYS A 35 4.30 8.45 12.67
C CYS A 35 3.04 9.28 12.90
N ALA A 36 2.24 9.00 13.95
CA ALA A 36 1.12 9.83 14.35
C ALA A 36 1.58 11.00 15.23
N SER A 37 2.38 10.71 16.27
CA SER A 37 2.79 11.69 17.28
C SER A 37 3.62 12.85 16.70
N PHE A 38 4.40 12.57 15.66
CA PHE A 38 5.26 13.55 15.00
C PHE A 38 4.74 13.97 13.62
N CYS A 39 3.46 13.68 13.32
CA CYS A 39 2.88 14.08 12.05
C CYS A 39 2.60 15.59 12.03
N PRO A 40 3.13 16.35 11.06
CA PRO A 40 2.83 17.78 10.95
C PRO A 40 1.40 18.05 10.45
N TYR A 41 0.70 17.02 9.97
CA TYR A 41 -0.64 17.13 9.36
C TYR A 41 -1.74 16.44 10.19
N ASP A 42 -1.49 16.16 11.47
CA ASP A 42 -2.44 15.47 12.38
C ASP A 42 -3.05 14.19 11.78
N SER A 43 -2.23 13.41 11.10
CA SER A 43 -2.61 12.11 10.54
C SER A 43 -1.78 11.00 11.18
N ALA A 44 -2.29 9.78 11.14
CA ALA A 44 -1.64 8.56 11.58
C ALA A 44 -1.33 7.68 10.37
N PRO A 45 -0.14 7.81 9.73
CA PRO A 45 0.17 7.12 8.48
C PRO A 45 -0.04 5.60 8.50
N TYR A 46 0.21 4.94 9.64
CA TYR A 46 -0.02 3.50 9.81
C TYR A 46 -1.49 3.06 9.79
N ARG A 47 -2.44 4.01 9.86
CA ARG A 47 -3.89 3.78 9.77
C ARG A 47 -4.51 4.43 8.55
N ASP A 48 -4.04 5.63 8.21
CA ASP A 48 -4.72 6.51 7.25
C ASP A 48 -4.19 6.36 5.83
N LYS A 49 -3.01 5.75 5.63
CA LYS A 49 -2.41 5.59 4.31
C LYS A 49 -2.65 4.20 3.75
N PHE A 50 -2.68 4.13 2.42
CA PHE A 50 -2.84 2.88 1.70
C PHE A 50 -1.73 1.90 2.10
N THR A 51 -2.13 0.71 2.50
CA THR A 51 -1.23 -0.27 3.11
C THR A 51 -0.85 -1.37 2.11
N LEU A 52 0.44 -1.67 2.01
CA LEU A 52 0.93 -2.89 1.40
C LEU A 52 1.06 -3.96 2.50
N PHE A 53 0.34 -5.06 2.31
CA PHE A 53 0.39 -6.24 3.18
C PHE A 53 1.34 -7.29 2.60
N HIS A 54 2.07 -7.96 3.49
CA HIS A 54 3.04 -8.98 3.07
C HIS A 54 2.36 -10.29 2.68
N ASN A 55 1.27 -10.66 3.37
CA ASN A 55 0.51 -11.87 3.05
C ASN A 55 -1.01 -11.65 3.25
N LEU A 56 -1.79 -12.67 2.86
CA LEU A 56 -3.24 -12.61 2.91
C LEU A 56 -3.78 -12.60 4.35
N ALA A 57 -3.11 -13.28 5.29
CA ALA A 57 -3.53 -13.29 6.68
C ALA A 57 -3.42 -11.89 7.31
N ASP A 58 -2.32 -11.17 7.07
CA ASP A 58 -2.14 -9.79 7.53
C ASP A 58 -3.20 -8.86 6.90
N PHE A 59 -3.49 -9.05 5.61
CA PHE A 59 -4.56 -8.33 4.92
C PHE A 59 -5.91 -8.55 5.59
N GLU A 60 -6.24 -9.79 5.96
CA GLU A 60 -7.51 -10.18 6.59
C GLU A 60 -7.64 -9.70 8.03
N ASP A 61 -6.56 -9.72 8.81
CA ASP A 61 -6.53 -9.25 10.21
C ASP A 61 -6.63 -7.72 10.32
N SER A 62 -6.22 -7.01 9.26
CA SER A 62 -6.32 -5.55 9.20
C SER A 62 -7.66 -5.05 8.66
N ARG A 63 -7.99 -3.80 8.98
CA ARG A 63 -9.11 -3.03 8.39
C ARG A 63 -8.64 -1.92 7.45
N ASN A 64 -7.34 -1.69 7.34
CA ASN A 64 -6.81 -0.61 6.51
C ASN A 64 -7.15 -0.84 5.03
N PRO A 65 -7.46 0.23 4.28
CA PRO A 65 -7.40 0.21 2.82
C PRO A 65 -5.97 -0.14 2.39
N GLY A 66 -5.86 -1.04 1.41
CA GLY A 66 -4.56 -1.57 1.03
C GLY A 66 -4.66 -2.73 0.08
N PHE A 67 -3.53 -3.39 -0.18
CA PHE A 67 -3.50 -4.56 -1.05
C PHE A 67 -2.44 -5.58 -0.63
N VAL A 68 -2.67 -6.81 -1.09
CA VAL A 68 -1.72 -7.92 -1.02
C VAL A 68 -1.51 -8.48 -2.43
N LEU A 69 -0.26 -8.80 -2.76
CA LEU A 69 0.08 -9.51 -3.99
C LEU A 69 -0.17 -11.01 -3.77
N LEU A 70 -1.09 -11.59 -4.54
CA LEU A 70 -1.46 -13.00 -4.44
C LEU A 70 -0.62 -13.89 -5.35
N ASP A 71 -0.23 -13.36 -6.50
CA ASP A 71 0.61 -14.04 -7.48
C ASP A 71 1.49 -13.00 -8.19
N ALA A 72 2.81 -13.13 -8.03
CA ALA A 72 3.77 -12.22 -8.64
C ALA A 72 3.92 -12.44 -10.15
N ALA A 73 3.82 -13.68 -10.63
CA ALA A 73 3.94 -14.00 -12.05
C ALA A 73 2.69 -13.53 -12.83
N ALA A 74 1.52 -13.66 -12.20
CA ALA A 74 0.26 -13.19 -12.76
C ALA A 74 -0.08 -11.73 -12.38
N GLN A 75 0.74 -11.07 -11.55
CA GLN A 75 0.46 -9.74 -10.95
C GLN A 75 -0.97 -9.60 -10.43
N THR A 76 -1.49 -10.67 -9.83
CA THR A 76 -2.84 -10.69 -9.29
C THR A 76 -2.82 -10.17 -7.86
N VAL A 77 -3.67 -9.21 -7.57
CA VAL A 77 -3.77 -8.56 -6.25
C VAL A 77 -5.16 -8.71 -5.66
N GLN A 78 -5.24 -8.69 -4.33
CA GLN A 78 -6.48 -8.45 -3.60
C GLN A 78 -6.38 -7.10 -2.90
N VAL A 79 -7.39 -6.26 -3.11
CA VAL A 79 -7.38 -4.84 -2.75
C VAL A 79 -8.59 -4.54 -1.88
N ARG A 80 -8.37 -3.86 -0.76
CA ARG A 80 -9.41 -3.24 0.05
C ARG A 80 -9.44 -1.74 -0.24
N LEU A 81 -10.56 -1.26 -0.73
CA LEU A 81 -10.82 0.16 -0.94
C LEU A 81 -11.32 0.83 0.35
N GLU A 82 -11.32 2.16 0.37
CA GLU A 82 -12.04 2.91 1.40
C GLU A 82 -13.52 2.46 1.46
N GLY A 83 -14.07 2.41 2.67
CA GLY A 83 -15.40 1.83 2.89
C GLY A 83 -15.43 0.29 2.98
N GLY A 84 -14.28 -0.38 2.82
CA GLY A 84 -14.14 -1.82 3.09
C GLY A 84 -14.49 -2.74 1.92
N VAL A 85 -14.71 -2.20 0.72
CA VAL A 85 -14.97 -3.00 -0.48
C VAL A 85 -13.70 -3.76 -0.86
N VAL A 86 -13.79 -5.09 -0.95
CA VAL A 86 -12.68 -5.96 -1.34
C VAL A 86 -12.87 -6.42 -2.79
N LEU A 87 -11.85 -6.22 -3.62
CA LEU A 87 -11.81 -6.59 -5.02
C LEU A 87 -10.57 -7.43 -5.31
N ARG A 88 -10.65 -8.26 -6.34
CA ARG A 88 -9.50 -8.93 -6.94
C ARG A 88 -9.28 -8.39 -8.34
N ALA A 89 -8.03 -8.13 -8.71
CA ALA A 89 -7.67 -7.58 -10.01
C ALA A 89 -6.35 -8.19 -10.51
N ASP A 90 -6.22 -8.30 -11.83
CA ASP A 90 -4.93 -8.50 -12.51
C ASP A 90 -4.40 -7.12 -12.91
N LEU A 91 -3.22 -6.74 -12.43
CA LEU A 91 -2.64 -5.43 -12.72
C LEU A 91 -2.19 -5.28 -14.19
N ARG A 92 -2.19 -6.36 -14.97
CA ARG A 92 -1.89 -6.34 -16.41
C ARG A 92 -3.15 -6.18 -17.26
N ASP A 93 -4.33 -6.27 -16.66
CA ASP A 93 -5.60 -6.07 -17.35
C ASP A 93 -5.93 -4.57 -17.43
N GLU A 94 -5.90 -4.01 -18.63
CA GLU A 94 -6.28 -2.61 -18.86
C GLU A 94 -7.75 -2.31 -18.56
N ALA A 95 -8.61 -3.35 -18.51
CA ALA A 95 -10.02 -3.23 -18.12
C ALA A 95 -10.25 -3.43 -16.61
N SER A 96 -9.18 -3.33 -15.80
CA SER A 96 -9.22 -3.48 -14.35
C SER A 96 -10.34 -2.61 -13.72
N PRO A 97 -11.13 -3.18 -12.79
CA PRO A 97 -12.19 -2.46 -12.09
C PRO A 97 -11.66 -1.46 -11.04
N LEU A 98 -10.33 -1.39 -10.86
CA LEU A 98 -9.69 -0.53 -9.88
C LEU A 98 -9.71 0.93 -10.34
N PRO A 99 -9.82 1.89 -9.41
CA PRO A 99 -9.53 3.28 -9.73
C PRO A 99 -8.13 3.40 -10.34
N SER A 100 -8.01 4.06 -11.51
CA SER A 100 -6.74 4.18 -12.26
C SER A 100 -5.57 4.58 -11.38
N GLY A 101 -5.81 5.51 -10.48
CA GLY A 101 -4.84 5.99 -9.51
C GLY A 101 -4.25 4.95 -8.56
N LEU A 102 -5.05 3.98 -8.12
CA LEU A 102 -4.58 2.88 -7.28
C LEU A 102 -3.92 1.80 -8.12
N HIS A 103 -4.45 1.54 -9.32
CA HIS A 103 -3.85 0.61 -10.27
C HIS A 103 -2.40 1.02 -10.59
N GLU A 104 -2.19 2.25 -11.04
CA GLU A 104 -0.87 2.80 -11.37
C GLU A 104 0.10 2.75 -10.18
N LEU A 105 -0.39 3.02 -8.97
CA LEU A 105 0.42 2.94 -7.75
C LEU A 105 0.87 1.50 -7.46
N MET A 106 -0.05 0.53 -7.53
CA MET A 106 0.26 -0.88 -7.28
C MET A 106 1.17 -1.47 -8.35
N GLU A 107 0.95 -1.10 -9.62
CA GLU A 107 1.84 -1.46 -10.72
C GLU A 107 3.25 -0.88 -10.50
N THR A 108 3.35 0.40 -10.15
CA THR A 108 4.63 1.05 -9.81
C THR A 108 5.35 0.33 -8.68
N LEU A 109 4.63 -0.09 -7.63
CA LEU A 109 5.20 -0.86 -6.53
C LEU A 109 5.75 -2.21 -7.01
N CYS A 110 4.98 -2.97 -7.79
CA CYS A 110 5.41 -4.28 -8.28
C CYS A 110 6.65 -4.18 -9.18
N ILE A 111 6.73 -3.16 -10.04
CA ILE A 111 7.82 -3.00 -11.02
C ILE A 111 9.07 -2.41 -10.36
N ASN A 112 8.93 -1.33 -9.58
CA ASN A 112 10.08 -0.57 -9.07
C ASN A 112 10.54 -1.05 -7.68
N HIS A 113 9.67 -1.75 -6.94
CA HIS A 113 9.96 -2.22 -5.59
C HIS A 113 9.67 -3.73 -5.41
N PRO A 114 10.16 -4.63 -6.29
CA PRO A 114 9.86 -6.06 -6.21
C PRO A 114 10.35 -6.72 -4.91
N HIS A 115 11.38 -6.15 -4.27
CA HIS A 115 11.91 -6.61 -2.99
C HIS A 115 10.93 -6.46 -1.81
N LEU A 116 9.84 -5.71 -1.95
CA LEU A 116 8.80 -5.60 -0.92
C LEU A 116 7.85 -6.80 -0.89
N PHE A 117 7.93 -7.67 -1.90
CA PHE A 117 7.06 -8.83 -2.08
C PHE A 117 7.81 -10.17 -2.00
N ALA A 118 9.10 -10.13 -1.64
CA ALA A 118 9.99 -11.29 -1.59
C ALA A 118 10.03 -11.93 -0.20
#